data_AF-A0A7V8WAC8-F1
#
_entry.id   AF-A0A7V8WAC8-F1
#
_cell.length_a   1.000
_cell.length_b   1.000
_cell.length_c   1.000
_cell.angle_alpha   90.00
_cell.angle_beta   90.00
_cell.angle_gamma   90.00
#
_symmetry.space_group_name_H-M   'P 1'
#
loop_
_entity.id
_entity.type
_entity.pdbx_description
1 polymer ?
#
loop_
_entity_poly.entity_id
_entity_poly.type
_entity_poly.pdbx_seq_one_letter_code
_entity_poly.pdbx_strand_id
1 'polypeptide(L)'
;DAFCIAQDALGIDRGTIKATVLIETLPAAFEMDEILHELRDHSAGLNAGRWDYIFSAIKRFREREDFVLPDRSDVTMTVPFMRAYTELLVKTCHRRGAHAMGGMAAFIPSRSNPEINDTAIAGVRDDKSREAGAGFDGTWVAHPDLVAVATEEFGDVLGDRENQVDRQRDDVSVTAGELLDIPSTPGAITEDGLRNDVNVGIQYISSWLRGNGAAAIHNMMEDAATSEIARSQVWQWIRHGAQLEDGRTVTRELVGELATSELEKIRAEVGDEFFYSEGRPDLSRELFEGVALGDEFVEFLTLPAYERLD
;
A
#
# COMPACT_ATOMS: atom_id res chain seq x y z
N ASP A 1 -4.16 0.15 26.70
CA ASP A 1 -5.23 -0.45 27.54
C ASP A 1 -5.60 -1.89 27.22
N ALA A 2 -6.02 -2.23 25.99
CA ALA A 2 -6.48 -3.60 25.67
C ALA A 2 -5.45 -4.70 26.05
N PHE A 3 -4.17 -4.48 25.76
CA PHE A 3 -3.09 -5.38 26.17
C PHE A 3 -2.97 -5.51 27.69
N CYS A 4 -3.16 -4.41 28.42
CA CYS A 4 -3.14 -4.44 29.86
C CYS A 4 -4.29 -5.30 30.40
N ILE A 5 -5.51 -5.12 29.90
CA ILE A 5 -6.67 -5.93 30.29
C ILE A 5 -6.42 -7.43 30.05
N ALA A 6 -5.88 -7.78 28.88
CA ALA A 6 -5.56 -9.17 28.55
C ALA A 6 -4.49 -9.75 29.49
N GLN A 7 -3.43 -8.99 29.78
CA GLN A 7 -2.37 -9.43 30.68
C GLN A 7 -2.86 -9.59 32.12
N ASP A 8 -3.75 -8.71 32.60
CA ASP A 8 -4.38 -8.84 33.93
C ASP A 8 -5.26 -10.08 34.01
N ALA A 9 -6.10 -10.31 32.98
CA ALA A 9 -6.99 -11.45 32.94
C ALA A 9 -6.23 -12.79 32.92
N LEU A 10 -5.05 -12.82 32.29
CA LEU A 10 -4.20 -14.00 32.19
C LEU A 10 -3.15 -14.10 33.33
N GLY A 11 -3.00 -13.06 34.15
CA GLY A 11 -2.00 -13.02 35.22
C GLY A 11 -0.55 -13.03 34.71
N ILE A 12 -0.30 -12.42 33.55
CA ILE A 12 1.04 -12.30 32.95
C ILE A 12 1.59 -10.87 33.10
N ASP A 13 2.91 -10.72 33.02
CA ASP A 13 3.60 -9.46 33.30
C ASP A 13 3.24 -8.33 32.30
N ARG A 14 3.49 -7.09 32.72
CA ARG A 14 3.35 -5.92 31.82
C ARG A 14 4.43 -5.94 30.74
N GLY A 15 4.04 -5.61 29.52
CA GLY A 15 4.92 -5.62 28.36
C GLY A 15 5.22 -7.00 27.81
N THR A 16 4.52 -8.06 28.26
CA THR A 16 4.62 -9.39 27.63
C THR A 16 4.06 -9.37 26.21
N ILE A 17 2.94 -8.68 25.97
CA ILE A 17 2.44 -8.46 24.61
C ILE A 17 3.34 -7.42 23.94
N LYS A 18 3.81 -7.72 22.72
CA LYS A 18 4.56 -6.80 21.88
C LYS A 18 3.82 -6.52 20.57
N ALA A 19 3.86 -5.28 20.11
CA ALA A 19 3.16 -4.81 18.93
C ALA A 19 4.05 -3.88 18.10
N THR A 20 4.09 -4.12 16.79
CA THR A 20 4.65 -3.20 15.79
C THR A 20 3.48 -2.49 15.12
N VAL A 21 3.51 -1.16 15.08
CA VAL A 21 2.40 -0.35 14.53
C VAL A 21 2.71 0.08 13.10
N LEU A 22 1.80 -0.15 12.16
CA LEU A 22 1.93 0.36 10.81
C LEU A 22 1.58 1.85 10.79
N ILE A 23 2.50 2.70 10.34
CA ILE A 23 2.23 4.14 10.11
C ILE A 23 1.72 4.32 8.69
N GLU A 24 0.60 3.67 8.40
CA GLU A 24 0.03 3.62 7.05
C GLU A 24 -1.18 4.55 6.90
N THR A 25 -1.31 5.52 7.80
CA THR A 25 -2.27 6.61 7.64
C THR A 25 -1.54 7.94 7.67
N LEU A 26 -1.95 8.87 6.80
CA LEU A 26 -1.33 10.18 6.73
C LEU A 26 -1.33 10.90 8.11
N PRO A 27 -2.44 10.91 8.89
CA PRO A 27 -2.42 11.54 10.22
C PRO A 27 -1.41 10.90 11.18
N ALA A 28 -1.24 9.57 11.14
CA ALA A 28 -0.30 8.88 12.04
C ALA A 28 1.15 9.29 11.83
N ALA A 29 1.53 9.78 10.63
CA ALA A 29 2.87 10.31 10.40
C ALA A 29 3.19 11.57 11.22
N PHE A 30 2.17 12.29 11.70
CA PHE A 30 2.33 13.48 12.55
C PHE A 30 2.38 13.15 14.05
N GLU A 31 2.08 11.90 14.41
CA GLU A 31 1.89 11.46 15.80
C GLU A 31 2.75 10.23 16.14
N MET A 32 3.78 9.93 15.33
CA MET A 32 4.60 8.72 15.51
C MET A 32 5.23 8.64 16.91
N ASP A 33 5.66 9.77 17.46
CA ASP A 33 6.31 9.82 18.77
C ASP A 33 5.32 9.59 19.92
N GLU A 34 4.13 10.17 19.81
CA GLU A 34 2.99 9.99 20.71
C GLU A 34 2.48 8.55 20.66
N ILE A 35 2.36 7.95 19.47
CA ILE A 35 1.99 6.53 19.29
C ILE A 35 2.99 5.63 20.04
N LEU A 36 4.29 5.86 19.85
CA LEU A 36 5.33 5.12 20.58
C LEU A 36 5.25 5.36 22.09
N HIS A 37 4.91 6.58 22.53
CA HIS A 37 4.76 6.90 23.95
C HIS A 37 3.57 6.17 24.58
N GLU A 38 2.41 6.17 23.93
CA GLU A 38 1.19 5.52 24.41
C GLU A 38 1.35 3.99 24.47
N LEU A 39 2.15 3.42 23.57
CA LEU A 39 2.45 1.98 23.54
C LEU A 39 3.81 1.62 24.16
N ARG A 40 4.49 2.51 24.88
CA ARG A 40 5.90 2.33 25.32
C ARG A 40 6.23 1.00 26.00
N ASP A 41 5.31 0.42 26.76
CA ASP A 41 5.53 -0.87 27.45
C ASP A 41 5.38 -2.07 26.51
N HIS A 42 4.68 -1.89 25.39
CA HIS A 42 4.28 -2.92 24.43
C HIS A 42 4.84 -2.70 23.01
N SER A 43 5.44 -1.56 22.71
CA SER A 43 5.93 -1.25 21.37
C SER A 43 7.16 -2.11 21.03
N ALA A 44 7.16 -2.59 19.79
CA ALA A 44 8.28 -3.24 19.12
C ALA A 44 8.64 -2.52 17.81
N GLY A 45 8.26 -1.25 17.68
CA GLY A 45 8.59 -0.44 16.50
C GLY A 45 7.41 -0.01 15.66
N LEU A 46 7.73 0.66 14.56
CA LEU A 46 6.81 1.13 13.55
C LEU A 46 7.14 0.53 12.18
N ASN A 47 6.16 0.47 11.28
CA ASN A 47 6.36 0.01 9.91
C ASN A 47 5.93 1.07 8.89
N ALA A 48 6.68 1.15 7.79
CA ALA A 48 6.36 1.97 6.65
C ALA A 48 5.52 1.21 5.60
N GLY A 49 4.30 1.67 5.34
CA GLY A 49 3.46 1.22 4.21
C GLY A 49 3.46 2.18 3.01
N ARG A 50 3.11 1.67 1.82
CA ARG A 50 2.92 2.47 0.59
C ARG A 50 1.44 2.67 0.26
N TRP A 51 0.73 1.59 -0.06
CA TRP A 51 -0.65 1.68 -0.58
C TRP A 51 -1.63 2.29 0.39
N ASP A 52 -1.70 1.80 1.63
CA ASP A 52 -2.58 2.37 2.65
C ASP A 52 -2.23 3.83 2.97
N TYR A 53 -0.95 4.21 2.94
CA TYR A 53 -0.53 5.58 3.23
C TYR A 53 -1.00 6.56 2.15
N ILE A 54 -0.81 6.20 0.87
CA ILE A 54 -1.25 7.02 -0.27
C ILE A 54 -2.78 7.04 -0.35
N PHE A 55 -3.43 5.89 -0.10
CA PHE A 55 -4.89 5.81 0.03
C PHE A 55 -5.40 6.75 1.12
N SER A 56 -4.75 6.76 2.28
CA SER A 56 -5.07 7.66 3.39
C SER A 56 -4.91 9.12 3.00
N ALA A 57 -3.86 9.46 2.25
CA ALA A 57 -3.65 10.81 1.73
C ALA A 57 -4.80 11.26 0.82
N ILE A 58 -5.19 10.43 -0.16
CA ILE A 58 -6.37 10.70 -1.01
C ILE A 58 -7.61 10.85 -0.14
N LYS A 59 -7.89 9.91 0.77
CA LYS A 59 -9.07 9.92 1.63
C LYS A 59 -9.16 11.20 2.46
N ARG A 60 -8.05 11.68 3.03
CA ARG A 60 -8.01 12.89 3.88
C ARG A 60 -8.09 14.18 3.07
N PHE A 61 -7.52 14.23 1.87
CA PHE A 61 -7.51 15.43 1.02
C PHE A 61 -8.39 15.32 -0.22
N ARG A 62 -9.39 14.44 -0.21
CA ARG A 62 -10.27 14.15 -1.34
C ARG A 62 -10.98 15.36 -1.94
N GLU A 63 -11.17 16.44 -1.17
CA GLU A 63 -11.81 17.69 -1.63
C GLU A 63 -10.81 18.74 -2.16
N ARG A 64 -9.51 18.44 -2.18
CA ARG A 64 -8.43 19.36 -2.58
C ARG A 64 -7.95 19.04 -3.99
N GLU A 65 -8.26 19.90 -4.95
CA GLU A 65 -7.84 19.76 -6.35
C GLU A 65 -6.32 19.78 -6.52
N ASP A 66 -5.60 20.48 -5.64
CA ASP A 66 -4.15 20.57 -5.63
C ASP A 66 -3.46 19.31 -5.07
N PHE A 67 -4.23 18.36 -4.54
CA PHE A 67 -3.74 17.11 -3.94
C PHE A 67 -4.08 15.88 -4.81
N VAL A 68 -4.47 16.10 -6.08
CA VAL A 68 -4.67 15.02 -7.05
C VAL A 68 -3.33 14.35 -7.34
N LEU A 69 -3.28 13.03 -7.12
CA LEU A 69 -2.08 12.24 -7.39
C LEU A 69 -2.07 11.73 -8.84
N PRO A 70 -0.88 11.50 -9.43
CA PRO A 70 -0.74 10.79 -10.70
C PRO A 70 -1.05 9.30 -10.52
N ASP A 71 -0.76 8.49 -11.54
CA ASP A 71 -0.81 7.03 -11.45
C ASP A 71 -0.07 6.54 -10.19
N ARG A 72 -0.68 5.67 -9.37
CA ARG A 72 -0.04 5.15 -8.14
C ARG A 72 1.33 4.51 -8.36
N SER A 73 1.59 3.97 -9.56
CA SER A 73 2.89 3.42 -9.91
C SER A 73 4.00 4.47 -9.81
N ASP A 74 3.70 5.73 -10.16
CA ASP A 74 4.63 6.86 -10.12
C ASP A 74 4.84 7.38 -8.69
N VAL A 75 3.88 7.15 -7.79
CA VAL A 75 3.95 7.51 -6.37
C VAL A 75 4.81 6.51 -5.60
N THR A 76 6.11 6.46 -5.94
CA THR A 76 7.11 5.56 -5.34
C THR A 76 7.54 6.00 -3.95
N MET A 77 8.30 5.18 -3.23
CA MET A 77 8.82 5.55 -1.90
C MET A 77 9.87 6.69 -1.94
N THR A 78 10.32 7.13 -3.11
CA THR A 78 11.35 8.16 -3.27
C THR A 78 10.79 9.54 -3.62
N VAL A 79 9.49 9.65 -3.93
CA VAL A 79 8.85 10.96 -4.16
C VAL A 79 8.87 11.79 -2.86
N PRO A 80 8.82 13.14 -2.94
CA PRO A 80 9.15 14.02 -1.82
C PRO A 80 8.46 13.68 -0.50
N PHE A 81 7.12 13.60 -0.49
CA PHE A 81 6.36 13.37 0.74
C PHE A 81 6.54 11.95 1.30
N MET A 82 6.68 10.93 0.45
CA MET A 82 6.95 9.55 0.88
C MET A 82 8.35 9.39 1.48
N ARG A 83 9.34 10.09 0.90
CA ARG A 83 10.70 10.14 1.43
C ARG A 83 10.72 10.85 2.79
N ALA A 84 10.07 12.00 2.92
CA ALA A 84 9.96 12.72 4.19
C ALA A 84 9.31 11.84 5.27
N TYR A 85 8.23 11.15 4.93
CA TYR A 85 7.55 10.19 5.80
C TYR A 85 8.48 9.07 6.29
N THR A 86 9.20 8.40 5.38
CA THR A 86 10.08 7.28 5.73
C THR A 86 11.31 7.71 6.53
N GLU A 87 11.93 8.85 6.18
CA GLU A 87 13.05 9.41 6.95
C GLU A 87 12.62 9.80 8.38
N LEU A 88 11.44 10.42 8.53
CA LEU A 88 10.89 10.76 9.84
C LEU A 88 10.59 9.51 10.68
N LEU A 89 10.06 8.45 10.07
CA LEU A 89 9.76 7.19 10.75
C LEU A 89 11.03 6.56 11.33
N VAL A 90 12.08 6.40 10.52
CA VAL A 90 13.36 5.84 10.98
C VAL A 90 13.93 6.66 12.13
N LYS A 91 14.00 7.99 11.96
CA LYS A 91 14.49 8.89 13.02
C LYS A 91 13.70 8.74 14.33
N THR A 92 12.37 8.71 14.23
CA THR A 92 11.49 8.69 15.41
C THR A 92 11.60 7.37 16.16
N CYS A 93 11.59 6.24 15.45
CA CYS A 93 11.79 4.92 16.03
C CYS A 93 13.13 4.81 16.76
N HIS A 94 14.22 5.16 16.09
CA HIS A 94 15.57 4.99 16.64
C HIS A 94 15.82 5.88 17.85
N ARG A 95 15.29 7.11 17.85
CA ARG A 95 15.32 8.01 19.01
C ARG A 95 14.64 7.40 20.24
N ARG A 96 13.64 6.54 20.04
CA ARG A 96 12.90 5.84 21.11
C ARG A 96 13.43 4.44 21.40
N GLY A 97 14.50 4.00 20.75
CA GLY A 97 15.04 2.65 20.89
C GLY A 97 14.11 1.57 20.33
N ALA A 98 13.25 1.92 19.37
CA ALA A 98 12.29 1.02 18.74
C ALA A 98 12.70 0.73 17.29
N HIS A 99 12.23 -0.38 16.73
CA HIS A 99 12.55 -0.75 15.34
C HIS A 99 11.78 0.10 14.32
N ALA A 100 12.41 0.42 13.20
CA ALA A 100 11.82 0.97 11.99
C ALA A 100 11.81 -0.11 10.91
N MET A 101 10.62 -0.54 10.48
CA MET A 101 10.45 -1.57 9.45
C MET A 101 10.11 -0.96 8.09
N GLY A 102 10.79 -1.41 7.04
CA GLY A 102 10.58 -1.01 5.65
C GLY A 102 9.32 -1.62 5.03
N GLY A 103 9.11 -1.32 3.74
CA GLY A 103 7.89 -1.66 3.02
C GLY A 103 7.87 -3.06 2.42
N MET A 104 6.74 -3.39 1.81
CA MET A 104 6.48 -4.67 1.15
C MET A 104 7.12 -4.75 -0.25
N ALA A 105 7.75 -5.89 -0.55
CA ALA A 105 7.97 -6.35 -1.93
C ALA A 105 6.98 -7.47 -2.26
N ALA A 106 5.96 -7.14 -3.07
CA ALA A 106 4.81 -8.01 -3.33
C ALA A 106 4.98 -8.93 -4.56
N PHE A 107 6.10 -8.85 -5.27
CA PHE A 107 6.30 -9.61 -6.51
C PHE A 107 6.29 -11.14 -6.29
N ILE A 108 5.61 -11.85 -7.20
CA ILE A 108 5.52 -13.30 -7.28
C ILE A 108 6.33 -13.77 -8.50
N PRO A 109 7.52 -14.38 -8.30
CA PRO A 109 8.34 -14.88 -9.39
C PRO A 109 7.59 -15.83 -10.32
N SER A 110 7.66 -15.55 -11.62
CA SER A 110 7.10 -16.38 -12.68
C SER A 110 7.96 -17.61 -12.94
N ARG A 111 7.37 -18.80 -12.96
CA ARG A 111 8.09 -20.03 -13.32
C ARG A 111 8.30 -20.19 -14.84
N SER A 112 7.52 -19.47 -15.65
CA SER A 112 7.51 -19.59 -17.10
C SER A 112 8.19 -18.43 -17.82
N ASN A 113 8.47 -17.31 -17.14
CA ASN A 113 9.09 -16.13 -17.74
C ASN A 113 10.28 -15.62 -16.91
N PRO A 114 11.51 -16.05 -17.24
CA PRO A 114 12.73 -15.61 -16.55
C PRO A 114 13.01 -14.11 -16.69
N GLU A 115 12.70 -13.48 -17.83
CA GLU A 115 13.01 -12.06 -18.06
C GLU A 115 12.20 -11.13 -17.14
N ILE A 116 10.94 -11.48 -16.88
CA ILE A 116 10.10 -10.77 -15.89
C ILE A 116 10.73 -10.89 -14.49
N ASN A 117 11.26 -12.05 -14.14
CA ASN A 117 11.89 -12.25 -12.84
C ASN A 117 13.16 -11.42 -12.71
N ASP A 118 14.01 -11.39 -13.74
CA ASP A 118 15.27 -10.65 -13.68
C ASP A 118 15.03 -9.15 -13.42
N THR A 119 14.05 -8.57 -14.15
CA THR A 119 13.67 -7.16 -13.98
C THR A 119 13.05 -6.90 -12.61
N ALA A 120 12.10 -7.73 -12.17
CA ALA A 120 11.43 -7.55 -10.90
C ALA A 120 12.37 -7.77 -9.71
N ILE A 121 13.24 -8.77 -9.77
CA ILE A 121 14.24 -9.04 -8.72
C ILE A 121 15.25 -7.88 -8.64
N ALA A 122 15.68 -7.31 -9.76
CA ALA A 122 16.52 -6.12 -9.75
C ALA A 122 15.82 -4.95 -9.04
N GLY A 123 14.53 -4.70 -9.34
CA GLY A 123 13.74 -3.70 -8.64
C GLY A 123 13.63 -3.97 -7.13
N VAL A 124 13.41 -5.23 -6.73
CA VAL A 124 13.40 -5.62 -5.30
C VAL A 124 14.76 -5.35 -4.65
N ARG A 125 15.88 -5.66 -5.31
CA ARG A 125 17.22 -5.37 -4.81
C ARG A 125 17.41 -3.88 -4.57
N ASP A 126 17.13 -3.06 -5.58
CA ASP A 126 17.27 -1.60 -5.49
C ASP A 126 16.42 -1.03 -4.35
N ASP A 127 15.19 -1.52 -4.21
CA ASP A 127 14.28 -1.12 -3.13
C ASP A 127 14.81 -1.50 -1.74
N LYS A 128 15.27 -2.75 -1.55
CA LYS A 128 15.74 -3.23 -0.24
C LYS A 128 17.09 -2.63 0.14
N SER A 129 17.97 -2.46 -0.84
CA SER A 129 19.25 -1.76 -0.67
C SER A 129 19.04 -0.32 -0.20
N ARG A 130 18.07 0.39 -0.82
CA ARG A 130 17.69 1.74 -0.39
C ARG A 130 17.14 1.75 1.04
N GLU A 131 16.24 0.85 1.39
CA GLU A 131 15.67 0.77 2.76
C GLU A 131 16.77 0.51 3.80
N ALA A 132 17.61 -0.50 3.58
CA ALA A 132 18.74 -0.78 4.44
C ALA A 132 19.67 0.44 4.55
N GLY A 133 20.01 1.06 3.42
CA GLY A 133 20.81 2.28 3.35
C GLY A 133 20.19 3.50 4.04
N ALA A 134 18.86 3.58 4.13
CA ALA A 134 18.14 4.65 4.84
C ALA A 134 18.11 4.46 6.37
N GLY A 135 18.40 3.25 6.86
CA GLY A 135 18.45 2.96 8.29
C GLY A 135 17.30 2.09 8.78
N PHE A 136 16.48 1.48 7.92
CA PHE A 136 15.46 0.52 8.39
C PHE A 136 16.11 -0.72 9.01
N ASP A 137 15.49 -1.28 10.05
CA ASP A 137 15.99 -2.46 10.77
C ASP A 137 15.63 -3.78 10.07
N GLY A 138 14.61 -3.76 9.23
CA GLY A 138 14.16 -4.90 8.44
C GLY A 138 13.17 -4.48 7.35
N THR A 139 12.68 -5.45 6.59
CA THR A 139 11.77 -5.21 5.45
C THR A 139 10.77 -6.35 5.27
N TRP A 140 9.77 -6.16 4.40
CA TRP A 140 8.74 -7.15 4.09
C TRP A 140 8.86 -7.72 2.66
N VAL A 141 8.56 -9.01 2.54
CA VAL A 141 8.40 -9.73 1.27
C VAL A 141 7.14 -10.59 1.32
N ALA A 142 6.41 -10.68 0.20
CA ALA A 142 5.17 -11.47 0.13
C ALA A 142 5.39 -12.92 -0.34
N HIS A 143 6.59 -13.22 -0.88
CA HIS A 143 6.91 -14.53 -1.44
C HIS A 143 8.25 -15.07 -0.94
N PRO A 144 8.36 -16.38 -0.57
CA PRO A 144 9.58 -16.98 -0.05
C PRO A 144 10.82 -16.81 -0.94
N ASP A 145 10.64 -16.86 -2.26
CA ASP A 145 11.74 -16.70 -3.23
C ASP A 145 12.43 -15.31 -3.15
N LEU A 146 11.80 -14.30 -2.52
CA LEU A 146 12.40 -12.99 -2.30
C LEU A 146 13.19 -12.86 -0.98
N VAL A 147 13.10 -13.86 -0.09
CA VAL A 147 13.74 -13.80 1.23
C VAL A 147 15.26 -13.71 1.10
N ALA A 148 15.87 -14.50 0.22
CA ALA A 148 17.31 -14.49 0.02
C ALA A 148 17.80 -13.13 -0.49
N VAL A 149 17.06 -12.53 -1.44
CA VAL A 149 17.35 -11.21 -2.00
C VAL A 149 17.29 -10.15 -0.91
N ALA A 150 16.19 -10.09 -0.14
CA ALA A 150 16.06 -9.11 0.93
C ALA A 150 17.11 -9.28 2.04
N THR A 151 17.44 -10.54 2.38
CA THR A 151 18.48 -10.85 3.39
C THR A 151 19.86 -10.38 2.94
N GLU A 152 20.19 -10.55 1.67
CA GLU A 152 21.48 -10.12 1.10
C GLU A 152 21.63 -8.60 1.20
N GLU A 153 20.65 -7.84 0.71
CA GLU A 153 20.72 -6.37 0.72
C GLU A 153 20.78 -5.77 2.14
N PHE A 154 20.06 -6.37 3.10
CA PHE A 154 20.16 -5.95 4.50
C PHE A 154 21.47 -6.41 5.15
N GLY A 155 21.98 -7.60 4.81
CA GLY A 155 23.25 -8.13 5.29
C GLY A 155 24.43 -7.25 4.90
N ASP A 156 24.44 -6.72 3.68
CA ASP A 156 25.49 -5.81 3.18
C ASP A 156 25.62 -4.52 4.00
N VAL A 157 24.50 -4.04 4.57
CA VAL A 157 24.49 -2.85 5.43
C VAL A 157 24.71 -3.21 6.91
N LEU A 158 24.04 -4.27 7.40
CA LEU A 158 24.07 -4.65 8.82
C LEU A 158 25.43 -5.22 9.23
N GLY A 159 26.06 -6.05 8.38
CA GLY A 159 27.20 -6.88 8.77
C GLY A 159 26.82 -7.82 9.90
N ASP A 160 27.56 -7.79 11.01
CA ASP A 160 27.30 -8.62 12.19
C ASP A 160 26.21 -8.05 13.13
N ARG A 161 25.63 -6.88 12.82
CA ARG A 161 24.63 -6.21 13.67
C ARG A 161 23.24 -6.84 13.47
N GLU A 162 22.49 -6.96 14.55
CA GLU A 162 21.11 -7.48 14.50
C GLU A 162 20.10 -6.46 13.95
N ASN A 163 20.41 -5.16 14.04
CA ASN A 163 19.56 -4.04 13.63
C ASN A 163 20.37 -2.74 13.49
N GLN A 164 19.70 -1.64 13.14
CA GLN A 164 20.26 -0.30 12.93
C GLN A 164 19.77 0.74 13.96
N VAL A 165 19.16 0.34 15.09
CA VAL A 165 18.58 1.27 16.09
C VAL A 165 19.59 2.32 16.58
N ASP A 166 20.89 1.99 16.64
CA ASP A 166 21.95 2.94 17.01
C ASP A 166 22.16 4.07 15.99
N ARG A 167 21.60 3.97 14.78
CA ARG A 167 21.67 4.98 13.73
C ARG A 167 20.59 6.05 13.96
N GLN A 168 20.87 7.00 14.85
CA GLN A 168 19.89 7.98 15.33
C GLN A 168 19.34 8.99 14.28
N ARG A 169 19.94 9.07 13.09
CA ARG A 169 19.52 9.97 11.99
C ARG A 169 19.38 11.44 12.41
N ASP A 170 20.37 11.97 13.13
CA ASP A 170 20.41 13.40 13.52
C ASP A 170 20.47 14.36 12.31
N ASP A 171 20.87 13.84 11.13
CA ASP A 171 20.87 14.53 9.84
C ASP A 171 19.46 14.83 9.29
N VAL A 172 18.43 14.11 9.76
CA VAL A 172 17.06 14.23 9.26
C VAL A 172 16.31 15.29 10.04
N SER A 173 15.64 16.22 9.36
CA SER A 173 14.71 17.16 9.99
C SER A 173 13.53 17.38 9.05
N VAL A 174 12.45 16.65 9.30
CA VAL A 174 11.23 16.69 8.47
C VAL A 174 10.21 17.64 9.08
N THR A 175 9.66 18.51 8.24
CA THR A 175 8.59 19.44 8.58
C THR A 175 7.22 18.89 8.18
N ALA A 176 6.16 19.43 8.79
CA ALA A 176 4.79 19.13 8.38
C ALA A 176 4.52 19.48 6.91
N GLY A 177 5.19 20.50 6.36
CA GLY A 177 5.07 20.87 4.95
C GLY A 177 5.61 19.79 4.02
N GLU A 178 6.74 19.17 4.36
CA GLU A 178 7.34 18.09 3.56
C GLU A 178 6.50 16.81 3.60
N LEU A 179 5.87 16.48 4.73
CA LEU A 179 4.91 15.36 4.81
C LEU A 179 3.65 15.58 3.96
N LEU A 180 3.34 16.84 3.65
CA LEU A 180 2.17 17.26 2.86
C LEU A 180 2.54 17.71 1.45
N ASP A 181 3.79 17.51 1.02
CA ASP A 181 4.27 17.88 -0.33
C ASP A 181 3.80 16.91 -1.42
N ILE A 182 2.52 16.54 -1.32
CA ILE A 182 1.77 15.74 -2.30
C ILE A 182 1.74 16.44 -3.67
N PRO A 183 1.52 17.78 -3.78
CA PRO A 183 1.47 18.46 -5.08
C PRO A 183 2.78 18.38 -5.89
N SER A 184 3.92 18.15 -5.23
CA SER A 184 5.22 17.99 -5.90
C SER A 184 5.51 16.56 -6.37
N THR A 185 4.53 15.65 -6.26
CA THR A 185 4.67 14.27 -6.74
C THR A 185 4.74 14.26 -8.27
N PRO A 186 5.86 13.81 -8.89
CA PRO A 186 5.96 13.72 -10.33
C PRO A 186 5.12 12.55 -10.85
N GLY A 187 4.70 12.64 -12.11
CA GLY A 187 4.00 11.56 -12.80
C GLY A 187 2.94 12.09 -13.76
N ALA A 188 2.24 11.16 -14.40
CA ALA A 188 1.10 11.46 -15.25
C ALA A 188 -0.11 10.63 -14.82
N ILE A 189 -1.30 11.05 -15.27
CA ILE A 189 -2.49 10.20 -15.22
C ILE A 189 -2.61 9.59 -16.61
N THR A 190 -2.51 8.28 -16.74
CA THR A 190 -2.51 7.62 -18.06
C THR A 190 -3.76 6.74 -18.24
N GLU A 191 -4.12 6.45 -19.49
CA GLU A 191 -5.17 5.45 -19.74
C GLU A 191 -4.77 4.08 -19.18
N ASP A 192 -3.49 3.71 -19.30
CA ASP A 192 -2.98 2.43 -18.81
C ASP A 192 -3.05 2.35 -17.28
N GLY A 193 -2.70 3.43 -16.57
CA GLY A 193 -2.88 3.55 -15.12
C GLY A 193 -4.35 3.42 -14.71
N LEU A 194 -5.24 4.14 -15.39
CA LEU A 194 -6.69 4.04 -15.14
C LEU A 194 -7.24 2.64 -15.42
N ARG A 195 -6.84 2.00 -16.52
CA ARG A 195 -7.20 0.61 -16.84
C ARG A 195 -6.70 -0.33 -15.76
N ASN A 196 -5.46 -0.15 -15.30
CA ASN A 196 -4.87 -0.98 -14.27
C ASN A 196 -5.64 -0.87 -12.95
N ASP A 197 -6.03 0.34 -12.55
CA ASP A 197 -6.82 0.55 -11.32
C ASP A 197 -8.20 -0.13 -11.41
N VAL A 198 -8.88 0.00 -12.56
CA VAL A 198 -10.16 -0.68 -12.79
C VAL A 198 -9.99 -2.20 -12.77
N ASN A 199 -8.99 -2.70 -13.50
CA ASN A 199 -8.74 -4.12 -13.64
C ASN A 199 -8.38 -4.78 -12.30
N VAL A 200 -7.38 -4.26 -11.59
CA VAL A 200 -6.92 -4.80 -10.30
C VAL A 200 -8.00 -4.61 -9.23
N GLY A 201 -8.71 -3.47 -9.24
CA GLY A 201 -9.81 -3.21 -8.31
C GLY A 201 -10.91 -4.27 -8.39
N ILE A 202 -11.38 -4.60 -9.61
CA ILE A 202 -12.40 -5.62 -9.85
C ILE A 202 -11.88 -7.02 -9.53
N GLN A 203 -10.67 -7.38 -10.00
CA GLN A 203 -10.10 -8.71 -9.76
C GLN A 203 -9.87 -8.98 -8.26
N TYR A 204 -9.42 -7.99 -7.51
CA TYR A 204 -9.24 -8.11 -6.07
C TYR A 204 -10.58 -8.35 -5.35
N ILE A 205 -11.61 -7.56 -5.67
CA ILE A 205 -12.95 -7.73 -5.09
C ILE A 205 -13.50 -9.14 -5.41
N SER A 206 -13.32 -9.62 -6.65
CA SER A 206 -13.70 -10.98 -7.04
C SER A 206 -12.95 -12.05 -6.21
N SER A 207 -11.66 -11.88 -5.97
CA SER A 207 -10.89 -12.78 -5.08
C SER A 207 -11.40 -12.74 -3.64
N TRP A 208 -11.64 -11.53 -3.13
CA TRP A 208 -12.08 -11.31 -1.77
C TRP A 208 -13.46 -11.93 -1.50
N LEU A 209 -14.39 -11.80 -2.45
CA LEU A 209 -15.73 -12.41 -2.37
C LEU A 209 -15.71 -13.95 -2.39
N ARG A 210 -14.61 -14.55 -2.86
CA ARG A 210 -14.37 -16.00 -2.79
C ARG A 210 -13.70 -16.42 -1.47
N GLY A 211 -13.58 -15.51 -0.50
CA GLY A 211 -12.90 -15.74 0.76
C GLY A 211 -11.38 -15.70 0.67
N ASN A 212 -10.81 -15.17 -0.44
CA ASN A 212 -9.37 -15.05 -0.61
C ASN A 212 -8.92 -13.58 -0.67
N GLY A 213 -8.47 -13.04 0.47
CA GLY A 213 -7.96 -11.68 0.59
C GLY A 213 -6.51 -11.46 0.15
N ALA A 214 -5.80 -12.52 -0.25
CA ALA A 214 -4.44 -12.46 -0.80
C ALA A 214 -4.45 -12.96 -2.25
N ALA A 215 -4.55 -12.02 -3.19
CA ALA A 215 -4.83 -12.29 -4.59
C ALA A 215 -3.57 -12.20 -5.45
N ALA A 216 -3.23 -13.26 -6.18
CA ALA A 216 -2.18 -13.20 -7.19
C ALA A 216 -2.73 -12.55 -8.47
N ILE A 217 -2.39 -11.28 -8.72
CA ILE A 217 -2.85 -10.51 -9.88
C ILE A 217 -1.62 -9.93 -10.57
N HIS A 218 -1.45 -10.15 -11.88
CA HIS A 218 -0.31 -9.65 -12.67
C HIS A 218 1.07 -9.89 -12.02
N ASN A 219 1.32 -11.09 -11.49
CA ASN A 219 2.55 -11.46 -10.76
C ASN A 219 2.80 -10.63 -9.49
N MET A 220 1.77 -10.04 -8.90
CA MET A 220 1.82 -9.35 -7.61
C MET A 220 0.89 -10.05 -6.62
N MET A 221 1.32 -10.15 -5.37
CA MET A 221 0.48 -10.61 -4.26
C MET A 221 -0.26 -9.40 -3.69
N GLU A 222 -1.48 -9.19 -4.17
CA GLU A 222 -2.30 -8.04 -3.83
C GLU A 222 -3.18 -8.31 -2.61
N ASP A 223 -3.32 -7.27 -1.77
CA ASP A 223 -4.23 -7.24 -0.63
C ASP A 223 -5.26 -6.11 -0.78
N ALA A 224 -6.03 -5.85 0.28
CA ALA A 224 -7.11 -4.88 0.24
C ALA A 224 -6.59 -3.46 -0.04
N ALA A 225 -5.39 -3.12 0.42
CA ALA A 225 -4.81 -1.80 0.24
C ALA A 225 -4.62 -1.47 -1.25
N THR A 226 -4.29 -2.47 -2.06
CA THR A 226 -4.18 -2.30 -3.52
C THR A 226 -5.51 -1.90 -4.15
N SER A 227 -6.60 -2.57 -3.78
CA SER A 227 -7.93 -2.23 -4.30
C SER A 227 -8.42 -0.89 -3.73
N GLU A 228 -8.07 -0.56 -2.48
CA GLU A 228 -8.38 0.72 -1.86
C GLU A 228 -7.71 1.90 -2.56
N ILE A 229 -6.41 1.82 -2.87
CA ILE A 229 -5.73 2.89 -3.62
C ILE A 229 -6.28 3.01 -5.04
N ALA A 230 -6.50 1.88 -5.72
CA ALA A 230 -7.01 1.85 -7.10
C ALA A 230 -8.38 2.55 -7.22
N ARG A 231 -9.37 2.15 -6.40
CA ARG A 231 -10.69 2.80 -6.42
C ARG A 231 -10.63 4.25 -5.97
N SER A 232 -9.69 4.61 -5.09
CA SER A 232 -9.57 5.97 -4.56
C SER A 232 -8.97 6.94 -5.56
N GLN A 233 -8.00 6.51 -6.38
CA GLN A 233 -7.52 7.27 -7.53
C GLN A 233 -8.63 7.52 -8.54
N VAL A 234 -9.34 6.46 -8.94
CA VAL A 234 -10.48 6.58 -9.87
C VAL A 234 -11.49 7.61 -9.35
N TRP A 235 -11.87 7.50 -8.08
CA TRP A 235 -12.78 8.45 -7.43
C TRP A 235 -12.22 9.88 -7.47
N GLN A 236 -10.94 10.06 -7.10
CA GLN A 236 -10.30 11.38 -7.04
C GLN A 236 -10.23 12.03 -8.42
N TRP A 237 -9.86 11.26 -9.45
CA TRP A 237 -9.77 11.75 -10.82
C TRP A 237 -11.13 12.16 -11.39
N ILE A 238 -12.19 11.40 -11.11
CA ILE A 238 -13.56 11.79 -11.47
C ILE A 238 -13.99 13.06 -10.72
N ARG A 239 -13.76 13.09 -9.40
CA ARG A 239 -14.18 14.21 -8.53
C ARG A 239 -13.62 15.55 -9.00
N HIS A 240 -12.36 15.57 -9.42
CA HIS A 240 -11.63 16.78 -9.81
C HIS A 240 -11.55 16.98 -11.33
N GLY A 241 -12.21 16.13 -12.12
CA GLY A 241 -12.18 16.22 -13.59
C GLY A 241 -10.76 16.13 -14.15
N ALA A 242 -9.94 15.25 -13.58
CA ALA A 242 -8.55 15.10 -13.97
C ALA A 242 -8.42 14.66 -15.44
N GLN A 243 -7.33 15.07 -16.09
CA GLN A 243 -7.07 14.76 -17.49
C GLN A 243 -6.04 13.63 -17.60
N LEU A 244 -6.35 12.66 -18.45
CA LEU A 244 -5.38 11.70 -18.94
C LEU A 244 -4.30 12.44 -19.75
N GLU A 245 -3.13 11.83 -19.90
CA GLU A 245 -2.01 12.36 -20.70
C GLU A 245 -2.41 12.69 -22.15
N ASP A 246 -3.38 11.96 -22.71
CA ASP A 246 -3.93 12.21 -24.05
C ASP A 246 -5.00 13.31 -24.11
N GLY A 247 -5.30 13.96 -22.99
CA GLY A 247 -6.21 15.09 -22.86
C GLY A 247 -7.67 14.72 -22.61
N ARG A 248 -8.05 13.44 -22.57
CA ARG A 248 -9.40 13.03 -22.16
C ARG A 248 -9.61 13.27 -20.67
N THR A 249 -10.78 13.77 -20.30
CA THR A 249 -11.19 13.86 -18.89
C THR A 249 -11.62 12.49 -18.37
N VAL A 250 -11.20 12.14 -17.16
CA VAL A 250 -11.69 10.94 -16.47
C VAL A 250 -13.14 11.16 -16.05
N THR A 251 -14.08 10.43 -16.67
CA THR A 251 -15.51 10.48 -16.34
C THR A 251 -16.03 9.12 -15.92
N ARG A 252 -17.22 9.10 -15.32
CA ARG A 252 -17.93 7.86 -14.93
C ARG A 252 -18.18 6.96 -16.14
N GLU A 253 -18.53 7.56 -17.28
CA GLU A 253 -18.77 6.87 -18.55
C GLU A 253 -17.49 6.19 -19.05
N LEU A 254 -16.37 6.93 -19.07
CA LEU A 254 -15.08 6.38 -19.47
C LEU A 254 -14.71 5.18 -18.59
N VAL A 255 -14.84 5.31 -17.27
CA VAL A 255 -14.52 4.20 -16.34
C VAL A 255 -15.44 3.00 -16.54
N GLY A 256 -16.74 3.21 -16.81
CA GLY A 256 -17.68 2.13 -17.12
C GLY A 256 -17.38 1.40 -18.43
N GLU A 257 -16.90 2.13 -19.45
CA GLU A 257 -16.40 1.53 -20.70
C GLU A 257 -15.14 0.70 -20.45
N LEU A 258 -14.19 1.23 -19.68
CA LEU A 258 -12.98 0.51 -19.29
C LEU A 258 -13.31 -0.76 -18.51
N ALA A 259 -14.17 -0.67 -17.49
CA ALA A 259 -14.62 -1.82 -16.69
C ALA A 259 -15.21 -2.94 -17.55
N THR A 260 -15.98 -2.58 -18.58
CA THR A 260 -16.52 -3.55 -19.54
C THR A 260 -15.40 -4.25 -20.32
N SER A 261 -14.48 -3.47 -20.89
CA SER A 261 -13.36 -4.03 -21.66
C SER A 261 -12.38 -4.85 -20.82
N GLU A 262 -12.13 -4.45 -19.58
CA GLU A 262 -11.25 -5.19 -18.65
C GLU A 262 -11.91 -6.49 -18.18
N LEU A 263 -13.23 -6.52 -17.93
CA LEU A 263 -13.95 -7.77 -17.65
C LEU A 263 -13.92 -8.75 -18.82
N GLU A 264 -13.99 -8.27 -20.06
CA GLU A 264 -13.84 -9.13 -21.24
C GLU A 264 -12.45 -9.74 -21.34
N LYS A 265 -11.39 -8.98 -21.01
CA LYS A 265 -10.02 -9.50 -20.93
C LYS A 265 -9.89 -10.55 -19.83
N ILE A 266 -10.38 -10.26 -18.62
CA ILE A 266 -10.38 -11.19 -17.48
C ILE A 266 -11.09 -12.49 -17.88
N ARG A 267 -12.28 -12.40 -18.50
CA ARG A 267 -13.03 -13.55 -19.00
C ARG A 267 -12.23 -14.39 -19.99
N ALA A 268 -11.53 -13.75 -20.93
CA ALA A 268 -10.69 -14.44 -21.90
C ALA A 268 -9.50 -15.16 -21.26
N GLU A 269 -8.93 -14.60 -20.19
CA GLU A 269 -7.79 -15.17 -19.46
C GLU A 269 -8.18 -16.35 -18.56
N VAL A 270 -9.27 -16.22 -17.80
CA VAL A 270 -9.69 -17.23 -16.80
C VAL A 270 -10.65 -18.27 -17.37
N GLY A 271 -11.26 -18.00 -18.52
CA GLY A 271 -12.25 -18.85 -19.18
C GLY A 271 -13.67 -18.68 -18.64
N ASP A 272 -14.65 -18.93 -19.52
CA ASP A 272 -16.08 -18.69 -19.26
C ASP A 272 -16.60 -19.40 -18.00
N GLU A 273 -16.23 -20.66 -17.79
CA GLU A 273 -16.72 -21.44 -16.66
C GLU A 273 -16.35 -20.77 -15.33
N PHE A 274 -15.05 -20.55 -15.10
CA PHE A 274 -14.58 -19.90 -13.89
C PHE A 274 -15.11 -18.47 -13.76
N PHE A 275 -15.13 -17.70 -14.87
CA PHE A 275 -15.58 -16.33 -14.87
C PHE A 275 -17.01 -16.20 -14.35
N TYR A 276 -17.96 -17.03 -14.82
CA TYR A 276 -19.36 -16.91 -14.41
C TYR A 276 -19.70 -17.67 -13.12
N SER A 277 -19.02 -18.77 -12.79
CA SER A 277 -19.33 -19.55 -11.57
C SER A 277 -18.64 -19.00 -10.34
N GLU A 278 -17.34 -18.73 -10.42
CA GLU A 278 -16.49 -18.33 -9.29
C GLU A 278 -16.20 -16.84 -9.31
N GLY A 279 -15.98 -16.27 -10.50
CA GLY A 279 -15.53 -14.88 -10.68
C GLY A 279 -16.55 -13.82 -10.24
N ARG A 280 -17.84 -14.15 -10.13
CA ARG A 280 -18.93 -13.25 -9.70
C ARG A 280 -18.82 -11.85 -10.38
N PRO A 281 -18.76 -11.77 -11.72
CA PRO A 281 -18.31 -10.57 -12.43
C PRO A 281 -19.26 -9.39 -12.24
N ASP A 282 -20.57 -9.65 -12.26
CA ASP A 282 -21.59 -8.61 -12.06
C ASP A 282 -21.50 -7.99 -10.66
N LEU A 283 -21.39 -8.83 -9.63
CA LEU A 283 -21.26 -8.38 -8.24
C LEU A 283 -19.93 -7.66 -7.99
N SER A 284 -18.83 -8.17 -8.55
CA SER A 284 -17.50 -7.56 -8.41
C SER A 284 -17.45 -6.18 -9.05
N ARG A 285 -18.06 -6.05 -10.24
CA ARG A 285 -18.23 -4.78 -10.94
C ARG A 285 -19.13 -3.82 -10.14
N GLU A 286 -20.29 -4.29 -9.69
CA GLU A 286 -21.24 -3.48 -8.91
C GLU A 286 -20.57 -2.88 -7.67
N LEU A 287 -19.82 -3.69 -6.91
CA LEU A 287 -19.10 -3.22 -5.74
C LEU A 287 -18.00 -2.23 -6.09
N PHE A 288 -17.19 -2.51 -7.11
CA PHE A 288 -16.13 -1.60 -7.56
C PHE A 288 -16.71 -0.26 -7.99
N GLU A 289 -17.69 -0.26 -8.89
CA GLU A 289 -18.34 0.96 -9.38
C GLU A 289 -19.02 1.73 -8.23
N GLY A 290 -19.62 1.03 -7.27
CA GLY A 290 -20.21 1.66 -6.09
C GLY A 290 -19.21 2.48 -5.27
N VAL A 291 -18.00 1.96 -5.04
CA VAL A 291 -16.98 2.63 -4.22
C VAL A 291 -16.05 3.57 -5.01
N ALA A 292 -15.89 3.34 -6.31
CA ALA A 292 -15.02 4.14 -7.18
C ALA A 292 -15.77 5.29 -7.86
N LEU A 293 -17.04 5.08 -8.22
CA LEU A 293 -17.84 6.07 -8.91
C LEU A 293 -18.78 6.81 -7.94
N GLY A 294 -19.07 6.35 -6.73
CA GLY A 294 -20.02 7.03 -5.83
C GLY A 294 -19.78 8.54 -5.62
N ASP A 295 -20.83 9.32 -5.39
CA ASP A 295 -20.68 10.76 -5.08
C ASP A 295 -19.99 11.00 -3.73
N GLU A 296 -20.24 10.11 -2.78
CA GLU A 296 -19.57 10.10 -1.48
C GLU A 296 -18.39 9.12 -1.47
N PHE A 297 -17.30 9.52 -0.82
CA PHE A 297 -16.15 8.65 -0.65
C PHE A 297 -16.40 7.67 0.51
N VAL A 298 -16.59 6.40 0.18
CA VAL A 298 -16.68 5.31 1.18
C VAL A 298 -15.34 5.17 1.91
N GLU A 299 -15.33 5.10 3.24
CA GLU A 299 -14.06 5.11 3.99
C GLU A 299 -13.19 3.88 3.74
N PHE A 300 -13.81 2.71 3.56
CA PHE A 300 -13.17 1.44 3.25
C PHE A 300 -14.10 0.58 2.39
N LEU A 301 -13.61 0.04 1.27
CA LEU A 301 -14.35 -0.87 0.38
C LEU A 301 -14.79 -2.15 1.09
N THR A 302 -14.06 -2.54 2.13
CA THR A 302 -14.34 -3.75 2.91
C THR A 302 -15.68 -3.67 3.63
N LEU A 303 -16.18 -2.47 3.97
CA LEU A 303 -17.48 -2.30 4.63
C LEU A 303 -18.64 -2.81 3.76
N PRO A 304 -18.90 -2.26 2.56
CA PRO A 304 -19.96 -2.79 1.69
C PRO A 304 -19.65 -4.20 1.17
N ALA A 305 -18.38 -4.56 0.97
CA ALA A 305 -18.02 -5.90 0.53
C ALA A 305 -18.37 -6.95 1.61
N TYR A 306 -18.19 -6.65 2.90
CA TYR A 306 -18.53 -7.54 4.02
C TYR A 306 -20.01 -7.91 4.09
N GLU A 307 -20.89 -7.02 3.67
CA GLU A 307 -22.33 -7.31 3.56
C GLU A 307 -22.65 -8.31 2.45
N ARG A 308 -21.69 -8.61 1.56
CA ARG A 308 -21.83 -9.53 0.42
C ARG A 308 -21.08 -10.85 0.60
N LEU A 309 -20.42 -11.06 1.75
CA LEU A 309 -19.88 -12.37 2.12
C LEU A 309 -20.98 -13.27 2.68
N ASP A 310 -20.89 -14.55 2.34
CA ASP A 310 -21.75 -15.61 2.87
C ASP A 310 -21.29 -16.08 4.27
#